data_AF-A0A8T7E499-F1
#
_entry.id   AF-A0A8T7E499-F1
#
_cell.length_a   1.000
_cell.length_b   1.000
_cell.length_c   1.000
_cell.angle_alpha   90.00
_cell.angle_beta   90.00
_cell.angle_gamma   90.00
#
_symmetry.space_group_name_H-M   'P 1'
#
loop_
_entity.id
_entity.type
_entity.pdbx_description
1 polymer ?
#
loop_
_entity_poly.entity_id
_entity_poly.type
_entity_poly.pdbx_seq_one_letter_code
_entity_poly.pdbx_strand_id
1 'polypeptide(L)'
;MSTRSLLVLLVLLASAGVPVHAAPPTDPALANAVGRGEPLDRATIDLIDRTVFPDGSGLPPGSGTVAAGEALYADRCAVCHGPAGRGASAPEL
;
A
#
# COMPACT_ATOMS: atom_id res chain seq x y z
N MET A 1 -34.12 32.90 17.30
CA MET A 1 -32.74 32.51 16.93
C MET A 1 -32.20 33.59 16.00
N SER A 2 -31.09 34.23 16.38
CA SER A 2 -30.54 35.37 15.62
C SER A 2 -29.97 34.88 14.29
N THR A 3 -30.05 35.68 13.24
CA THR A 3 -29.50 35.40 11.90
C THR A 3 -28.02 35.00 11.96
N ARG A 4 -27.30 35.49 12.97
CA ARG A 4 -25.93 35.10 13.30
C ARG A 4 -25.78 33.62 13.65
N SER A 5 -26.74 33.03 14.36
CA SER A 5 -26.75 31.61 14.73
C SER A 5 -27.06 30.69 13.55
N LEU A 6 -27.86 31.14 12.58
CA LEU A 6 -28.09 30.39 11.33
C LEU A 6 -26.86 30.41 10.42
N LEU A 7 -26.18 31.56 10.31
CA LEU A 7 -24.96 31.69 9.52
C LEU A 7 -23.82 30.83 10.07
N VAL A 8 -23.64 30.78 11.39
CA VAL A 8 -22.60 29.94 12.02
C VAL A 8 -22.87 28.44 11.80
N LEU A 9 -24.13 28.01 11.84
CA LEU A 9 -24.51 26.61 11.60
C LEU A 9 -24.29 26.22 10.12
N LEU A 10 -24.65 27.09 9.17
CA LEU A 10 -24.42 26.87 7.73
C LEU A 10 -22.93 26.73 7.39
N VAL A 11 -22.04 27.47 8.06
CA VAL A 11 -20.59 27.37 7.87
C VAL A 11 -20.02 26.06 8.42
N LEU A 12 -20.56 25.55 9.53
CA LEU A 12 -20.11 24.29 10.16
C LEU A 12 -20.55 23.04 9.38
N LEU A 13 -21.69 23.05 8.68
CA LEU A 13 -22.10 21.92 7.84
C LEU A 13 -21.32 21.82 6.51
N ALA A 14 -20.68 22.91 6.07
CA ALA A 14 -19.89 22.94 4.84
C ALA A 14 -18.45 22.39 4.99
N SER A 15 -18.05 21.99 6.20
CA SER A 15 -16.68 21.52 6.51
C SER A 15 -16.53 20.00 6.62
N ALA A 16 -17.54 19.21 6.25
CA ALA A 16 -17.37 17.78 6.02
C ALA A 16 -16.53 17.57 4.74
N GLY A 17 -15.22 17.73 4.86
CA GLY A 17 -14.26 17.52 3.79
C GLY A 17 -14.37 16.09 3.28
N VAL A 18 -14.77 15.94 2.02
CA VAL A 18 -14.61 14.69 1.27
C VAL A 18 -13.12 14.38 1.30
N PRO A 19 -12.67 13.23 1.83
CA PRO A 19 -11.28 12.85 1.69
C PRO A 19 -11.05 12.59 0.21
N VAL A 20 -10.50 13.58 -0.49
CA VAL A 20 -9.91 13.42 -1.82
C VAL A 20 -8.65 12.60 -1.62
N HIS A 21 -8.80 11.28 -1.49
CA HIS A 21 -7.76 10.40 -2.00
C HIS A 21 -7.82 10.58 -3.52
N ALA A 22 -6.88 11.37 -4.05
CA ALA A 22 -6.72 11.48 -5.48
C ALA A 22 -6.44 10.07 -6.02
N ALA A 23 -7.41 9.51 -6.75
CA ALA A 23 -7.17 8.28 -7.48
C ALA A 23 -5.98 8.49 -8.43
N PRO A 24 -5.08 7.51 -8.58
CA PRO A 24 -3.96 7.64 -9.50
C PRO A 24 -4.49 7.94 -10.92
N PRO A 25 -3.78 8.77 -11.71
CA PRO A 25 -4.19 9.05 -13.08
C PRO A 25 -4.25 7.74 -13.87
N THR A 26 -5.42 7.45 -14.42
CA THR A 26 -5.69 6.26 -15.25
C THR A 26 -5.55 6.53 -16.74
N ASP A 27 -5.16 7.75 -17.12
CA ASP A 27 -5.00 8.13 -18.52
C ASP A 27 -3.70 7.55 -19.11
N PRO A 28 -3.79 6.60 -20.07
CA PRO A 28 -2.61 6.06 -20.73
C PRO A 28 -1.78 7.13 -21.46
N ALA A 29 -2.37 8.27 -21.84
CA ALA A 29 -1.63 9.38 -22.44
C ALA A 29 -0.64 10.04 -21.45
N LEU A 30 -0.91 9.98 -20.15
CA LEU A 30 0.01 10.48 -19.13
C LEU A 30 1.19 9.52 -18.85
N ALA A 31 1.03 8.23 -19.13
CA ALA A 31 2.05 7.21 -18.86
C ALA A 31 3.38 7.46 -19.58
N ASN A 32 3.34 8.19 -20.71
CA ASN A 32 4.53 8.61 -21.46
C ASN A 32 4.52 10.12 -21.82
N ALA A 33 3.91 10.96 -20.97
CA ALA A 33 3.77 12.40 -21.26
C ALA A 33 5.11 13.12 -21.50
N VAL A 34 6.21 12.58 -20.98
CA VAL A 34 7.57 13.15 -21.12
C VAL A 34 8.39 12.47 -22.23
N GLY A 35 7.81 11.50 -22.96
CA GLY A 35 8.47 10.80 -24.06
C GLY A 35 9.67 9.94 -23.63
N ARG A 36 9.66 9.38 -22.41
CA ARG A 36 10.73 8.52 -21.89
C ARG A 36 10.18 7.18 -21.41
N GLY A 37 10.89 6.11 -21.75
CA GLY A 37 10.51 4.75 -21.41
C GLY A 37 9.38 4.23 -22.29
N GLU A 38 9.03 2.97 -22.08
CA GLU A 38 7.90 2.29 -22.72
C GLU A 38 6.87 1.94 -21.62
N PRO A 39 5.57 2.22 -21.82
CA PRO A 39 4.54 1.77 -20.89
C PRO A 39 4.58 0.25 -20.74
N LEU A 40 4.51 -0.22 -19.49
CA LEU A 40 4.36 -1.66 -19.23
C LEU A 40 2.95 -2.10 -19.58
N ASP A 41 2.83 -3.28 -20.20
CA ASP A 41 1.52 -3.89 -20.41
C ASP A 41 0.88 -4.29 -19.06
N ARG A 42 -0.44 -4.48 -19.08
CA ARG A 42 -1.20 -4.81 -17.87
C ARG A 42 -0.75 -6.12 -17.23
N ALA A 43 -0.41 -7.13 -18.03
CA ALA A 43 0.04 -8.42 -17.51
C ALA A 43 1.36 -8.29 -16.73
N THR A 44 2.27 -7.43 -17.20
CA THR A 44 3.54 -7.13 -16.54
C THR A 44 3.31 -6.36 -15.24
N ILE A 45 2.42 -5.36 -15.26
CA ILE A 45 2.04 -4.62 -14.05
C ILE A 45 1.47 -5.59 -13.00
N ASP A 46 0.54 -6.47 -13.38
CA ASP A 46 -0.09 -7.41 -12.46
C ASP A 46 0.92 -8.41 -11.84
N LEU A 47 2.06 -8.68 -12.49
CA LEU A 47 3.12 -9.53 -11.95
C LEU A 47 3.95 -8.86 -10.86
N ILE A 48 4.12 -7.54 -10.94
CA ILE A 48 5.04 -6.75 -10.11
C ILE A 48 4.33 -5.87 -9.09
N ASP A 49 3.03 -5.59 -9.27
CA ASP A 49 2.22 -4.80 -8.34
C ASP A 49 1.90 -5.61 -7.07
N ARG A 50 2.88 -5.65 -6.17
CA ARG A 50 2.83 -6.37 -4.88
C ARG A 50 2.84 -5.44 -3.68
N THR A 51 2.40 -4.21 -3.89
CA THR A 51 2.29 -3.24 -2.80
C THR A 51 1.13 -3.64 -1.91
N VAL A 52 1.42 -3.92 -0.64
CA VAL A 52 0.41 -4.17 0.39
C VAL A 52 0.35 -2.95 1.29
N PHE A 53 -0.83 -2.32 1.39
CA PHE A 53 -1.04 -1.15 2.22
C PHE A 53 -1.38 -1.54 3.67
N PRO A 54 -1.22 -0.61 4.64
CA PRO A 54 -1.52 -0.88 6.06
C PRO A 54 -2.99 -1.26 6.35
N ASP A 55 -3.93 -0.87 5.49
CA ASP A 55 -5.34 -1.25 5.60
C ASP A 55 -5.64 -2.64 5.01
N GLY A 56 -4.62 -3.34 4.51
CA GLY A 56 -4.71 -4.66 3.91
C GLY A 56 -5.06 -4.66 2.42
N SER A 57 -5.31 -3.50 1.80
CA SER A 57 -5.48 -3.43 0.35
C SER A 57 -4.19 -3.88 -0.37
N GLY A 58 -4.34 -4.61 -1.48
CA GLY A 58 -3.23 -5.21 -2.23
C GLY A 58 -2.80 -6.61 -1.77
N LEU A 59 -3.35 -7.16 -0.67
CA LEU A 59 -3.11 -8.55 -0.29
C LEU A 59 -3.71 -9.52 -1.32
N PRO A 60 -2.93 -10.46 -1.89
CA PRO A 60 -3.48 -11.53 -2.73
C PRO A 60 -4.22 -12.56 -1.87
N PRO A 61 -5.15 -13.34 -2.46
CA PRO A 61 -5.75 -14.47 -1.76
C PRO A 61 -4.67 -15.48 -1.35
N GLY A 62 -4.73 -15.97 -0.11
CA GLY A 62 -3.78 -16.94 0.40
C GLY A 62 -3.93 -17.19 1.90
N SER A 63 -3.14 -18.13 2.42
CA SER A 63 -3.07 -18.45 3.84
C SER A 63 -1.72 -19.11 4.16
N GLY A 64 -1.28 -18.99 5.41
CA GLY A 64 -0.07 -19.66 5.91
C GLY A 64 -0.24 -20.07 7.37
N THR A 65 0.65 -20.95 7.85
CA THR A 65 0.69 -21.37 9.26
C THR A 65 2.07 -21.11 9.84
N VAL A 66 2.15 -20.96 11.16
CA VAL A 66 3.42 -20.75 11.87
C VAL A 66 4.39 -21.91 11.62
N ALA A 67 3.91 -23.17 11.69
CA ALA A 67 4.75 -24.35 11.48
C ALA A 67 5.34 -24.41 10.05
N ALA A 68 4.56 -24.04 9.03
CA ALA A 68 5.08 -23.96 7.66
C ALA A 68 6.10 -22.83 7.50
N GLY A 69 5.86 -21.68 8.16
CA GLY A 69 6.78 -20.56 8.17
C GLY A 69 8.11 -20.87 8.87
N GLU A 70 8.09 -21.63 9.96
CA GLU A 70 9.28 -22.04 10.70
C GLU A 70 10.25 -22.83 9.82
N ALA A 71 9.74 -23.84 9.09
CA ALA A 71 10.55 -24.63 8.17
C ALA A 71 11.19 -23.74 7.06
N LEU A 72 10.41 -22.85 6.46
CA LEU A 72 10.91 -21.93 5.44
C LEU A 72 11.95 -20.96 5.99
N TYR A 73 11.73 -20.43 7.19
CA TYR A 73 12.64 -19.50 7.84
C TYR A 73 14.00 -20.17 8.13
N ALA A 74 13.98 -21.39 8.66
CA ALA A 74 15.18 -22.18 8.92
C ALA A 74 15.98 -22.44 7.63
N ASP A 75 15.29 -22.79 6.55
CA ASP A 75 15.92 -23.15 5.28
C ASP A 75 16.49 -21.95 4.51
N ARG A 76 15.86 -20.77 4.60
CA ARG A 76 16.12 -19.65 3.67
C ARG A 76 16.55 -18.35 4.33
N CYS A 77 16.18 -18.12 5.58
CA CYS A 77 16.32 -16.81 6.23
C CYS A 77 17.38 -16.84 7.34
N ALA A 78 17.41 -17.91 8.12
CA ALA A 78 18.24 -18.03 9.32
C ALA A 78 19.75 -17.92 9.05
N VAL A 79 20.18 -18.22 7.81
CA VAL A 79 21.58 -18.07 7.38
C VAL A 79 22.09 -16.63 7.49
N CYS A 80 21.22 -15.63 7.31
CA CYS A 80 21.58 -14.21 7.39
C CYS A 80 21.04 -13.54 8.66
N HIS A 81 19.82 -13.89 9.06
CA HIS A 81 19.07 -13.22 10.13
C HIS A 81 19.13 -13.96 11.47
N GLY A 82 19.87 -15.07 11.54
CA GLY A 82 19.98 -15.93 12.70
C GLY A 82 18.71 -16.75 12.97
N PRO A 83 18.81 -17.83 13.76
CA PRO A 83 17.69 -18.75 14.01
C PRO A 83 16.53 -18.10 14.77
N ALA A 84 16.79 -17.00 15.49
CA ALA A 84 15.79 -16.28 16.28
C ALA A 84 15.34 -14.94 15.67
N GLY A 85 15.75 -14.61 14.44
CA GLY A 85 15.38 -13.35 13.79
C GLY A 85 16.05 -12.09 14.34
N ARG A 86 17.02 -12.22 15.26
CA ARG A 86 17.66 -11.07 15.92
C ARG A 86 18.95 -10.60 15.24
N GLY A 87 19.13 -10.99 13.98
CA GLY A 87 20.29 -10.63 13.18
C GLY A 87 21.51 -11.53 13.38
N ALA A 88 22.34 -11.57 12.35
CA ALA A 88 23.65 -12.21 12.34
C ALA A 88 24.57 -11.45 11.38
N SER A 89 24.62 -11.84 10.11
CA SER A 89 25.27 -11.06 9.05
C SER A 89 24.35 -9.99 8.46
N ALA A 90 23.04 -10.10 8.67
CA ALA A 90 22.02 -9.11 8.33
C ALA A 90 21.28 -8.63 9.60
N PRO A 91 20.54 -7.50 9.54
CA PRO A 91 19.75 -6.98 10.66
C PRO A 91 18.66 -7.94 11.15
N GLU A 92 18.00 -7.57 12.24
CA GLU A 92 16.81 -8.29 12.73
C GLU A 92 15.65 -8.24 11.71
N LEU A 93 14.81 -9.28 11.74
CA LEU A 93 13.54 -9.37 11.00
C LEU A 93 12.35 -9.39 11.96
#